data_AF-A0A7X7HTD9-F1
#
_entry.id   AF-A0A7X7HTD9-F1
#
_cell.length_a   1.000
_cell.length_b   1.000
_cell.length_c   1.000
_cell.angle_alpha   90.00
_cell.angle_beta   90.00
_cell.angle_gamma   90.00
#
_symmetry.space_group_name_H-M   'P 1'
#
loop_
_entity.id
_entity.type
_entity.pdbx_description
1 polymer ?
#
loop_
_entity_poly.entity_id
_entity_poly.type
_entity_poly.pdbx_seq_one_letter_code
_entity_poly.pdbx_strand_id
1 'polypeptide(L)'
;MAERVKTAGGTPVGGWVLRGDRSTFDVGPMIERYGQVYRYPVEPGDRADLMAPGQPCFLYLTDTSRVVGLWGIGEVVAPVLLVPDDPASIEGPATLMTEVEILPLAKPIAESRLRAEKVLAGSEMFTAADLSNPLVLEPRAVRAIESFEFELVSPTEEQADRLDALLAAEEHLDG
;
A
#
# COMPACT_ATOMS: atom_id res chain seq x y z
N MET A 1 -17.50 13.23 16.38
CA MET A 1 -17.49 12.26 15.27
C MET A 1 -16.69 12.91 14.16
N ALA A 2 -15.47 12.45 13.87
CA ALA A 2 -14.69 13.00 12.77
C ALA A 2 -15.45 12.74 11.45
N GLU A 3 -15.47 13.73 10.56
CA GLU A 3 -16.06 13.59 9.24
C GLU A 3 -15.29 12.51 8.48
N ARG A 4 -16.01 11.50 7.95
CA ARG A 4 -15.36 10.43 7.18
C ARG A 4 -15.04 10.96 5.79
N VAL A 5 -13.76 10.89 5.41
CA VAL A 5 -13.28 11.16 4.06
C VAL A 5 -14.04 10.28 3.05
N LYS A 6 -14.36 10.83 1.88
CA LYS A 6 -15.07 10.14 0.81
C LYS A 6 -14.38 10.40 -0.53
N THR A 7 -14.46 9.43 -1.43
CA THR A 7 -14.09 9.63 -2.83
C THR A 7 -15.04 10.61 -3.52
N ALA A 8 -14.66 11.08 -4.72
CA ALA A 8 -15.54 11.88 -5.57
C ALA A 8 -16.88 11.19 -5.88
N GLY A 9 -16.90 9.85 -5.94
CA GLY A 9 -18.11 9.04 -6.10
C GLY A 9 -18.95 8.86 -4.83
N GLY A 10 -18.52 9.44 -3.69
CA GLY A 10 -19.21 9.37 -2.40
C GLY A 10 -18.90 8.13 -1.56
N THR A 11 -17.98 7.25 -2.01
CA THR A 11 -17.57 6.06 -1.25
C THR A 11 -16.79 6.47 -0.01
N PRO A 12 -17.20 6.07 1.21
CA PRO A 12 -16.44 6.34 2.42
C PRO A 12 -15.09 5.63 2.40
N VAL A 13 -14.01 6.37 2.65
CA VAL A 13 -12.66 5.82 2.77
C VAL A 13 -12.49 5.22 4.17
N GLY A 14 -12.29 3.91 4.22
CA GLY A 14 -11.86 3.19 5.42
C GLY A 14 -10.39 2.81 5.40
N GLY A 15 -9.81 2.65 4.21
CA GLY A 15 -8.41 2.31 3.97
C GLY A 15 -8.15 2.11 2.48
N TRP A 16 -6.92 1.72 2.15
CA TRP A 16 -6.42 1.63 0.78
C TRP A 16 -5.90 0.23 0.46
N VAL A 17 -6.08 -0.19 -0.79
CA VAL A 17 -5.38 -1.37 -1.33
C VAL A 17 -4.43 -0.89 -2.40
N LEU A 18 -3.14 -1.20 -2.21
CA LEU A 18 -2.10 -1.08 -3.20
C LEU A 18 -2.04 -2.38 -3.99
N ARG A 19 -2.51 -2.34 -5.23
CA ARG A 19 -2.50 -3.48 -6.13
C ARG A 19 -1.13 -3.55 -6.81
N GLY A 20 -0.39 -4.63 -6.53
CA GLY A 20 0.95 -4.85 -7.06
C GLY A 20 1.04 -5.97 -8.06
N ASP A 21 1.73 -5.66 -9.16
CA ASP A 21 2.17 -6.59 -10.17
C ASP A 21 3.69 -6.42 -10.36
N ARG A 22 4.43 -7.53 -10.40
CA ARG A 22 5.90 -7.51 -10.49
C ARG A 22 6.42 -6.92 -11.79
N SER A 23 5.63 -6.93 -12.87
CA SER A 23 6.02 -6.30 -14.13
C SER A 23 5.93 -4.77 -14.07
N THR A 24 5.15 -4.23 -13.13
CA THR A 24 4.97 -2.79 -12.93
C THR A 24 5.84 -2.25 -11.80
N PHE A 25 5.86 -2.94 -10.64
CA PHE A 25 6.68 -2.56 -9.49
C PHE A 25 6.95 -3.78 -8.59
N ASP A 26 8.19 -4.24 -8.54
CA ASP A 26 8.56 -5.37 -7.67
C ASP A 26 8.92 -4.89 -6.26
N VAL A 27 8.04 -5.19 -5.30
CA VAL A 27 8.24 -4.93 -3.88
C VAL A 27 9.23 -5.90 -3.22
N GLY A 28 9.60 -6.98 -3.89
CA GLY A 28 10.48 -8.03 -3.35
C GLY A 28 11.82 -7.49 -2.84
N PRO A 29 12.59 -6.75 -3.65
CA PRO A 29 13.85 -6.14 -3.22
C PRO A 29 13.69 -5.20 -2.02
N MET A 30 12.58 -4.46 -1.93
CA MET A 30 12.31 -3.56 -0.82
C MET A 30 12.08 -4.33 0.48
N ILE A 31 11.24 -5.35 0.44
CA ILE A 31 10.98 -6.23 1.59
C ILE A 31 12.25 -6.98 2.01
N GLU A 32 13.06 -7.47 1.06
CA GLU A 32 14.32 -8.16 1.38
C GLU A 32 15.30 -7.22 2.09
N ARG A 33 15.41 -5.97 1.60
CA ARG A 33 16.38 -5.00 2.11
C ARG A 33 15.97 -4.35 3.43
N TYR A 34 14.69 -4.03 3.58
CA TYR A 34 14.16 -3.21 4.68
C TYR A 34 13.14 -3.94 5.57
N GLY A 35 12.79 -5.19 5.24
CA GLY A 35 11.81 -5.97 5.99
C GLY A 35 10.35 -5.53 5.75
N GLN A 36 10.13 -4.43 5.02
CA GLN A 36 8.82 -3.85 4.79
C GLN A 36 8.75 -3.08 3.48
N VAL A 37 7.53 -2.76 3.04
CA VAL A 37 7.32 -1.77 1.98
C VAL A 37 7.20 -0.41 2.65
N TYR A 38 8.12 0.50 2.34
CA TYR A 38 8.14 1.85 2.91
C TYR A 38 7.61 2.93 1.93
N ARG A 39 7.63 2.64 0.61
CA ARG A 39 7.09 3.49 -0.45
C ARG A 39 6.47 2.67 -1.56
N TYR A 40 5.47 3.24 -2.23
CA TYR A 40 4.80 2.56 -3.34
C TYR A 40 4.27 3.56 -4.38
N PRO A 41 4.40 3.28 -5.70
CA PRO A 41 3.89 4.17 -6.74
C PRO A 41 2.36 4.14 -6.81
N VAL A 42 1.77 5.32 -6.93
CA VAL A 42 0.32 5.51 -7.09
C VAL A 42 0.02 6.28 -8.37
N GLU A 43 -1.14 6.00 -8.97
CA GLU A 43 -1.58 6.71 -10.16
C GLU A 43 -2.09 8.11 -9.78
N PRO A 44 -1.86 9.11 -10.64
CA PRO A 44 -2.36 10.47 -10.41
C PRO A 44 -3.88 10.54 -10.41
N GLY A 45 -4.42 11.38 -9.52
CA GLY A 45 -5.86 11.72 -9.47
C GLY A 45 -6.38 11.86 -8.04
N ASP A 46 -7.68 12.15 -7.91
CA ASP A 46 -8.34 12.47 -6.63
C ASP A 46 -8.07 11.46 -5.51
N ARG A 47 -7.79 10.19 -5.83
CA ARG A 47 -7.52 9.16 -4.83
C ARG A 47 -6.17 9.36 -4.15
N ALA A 48 -5.14 9.77 -4.90
CA ALA A 48 -3.83 10.07 -4.35
C ALA A 48 -3.91 11.21 -3.33
N ASP A 49 -4.69 12.25 -3.63
CA ASP A 49 -4.89 13.42 -2.76
C ASP A 49 -5.64 13.09 -1.45
N LEU A 50 -6.35 11.97 -1.41
CA LEU A 50 -7.12 11.53 -0.23
C LEU A 50 -6.32 10.61 0.69
N MET A 51 -5.16 10.12 0.25
CA MET A 51 -4.27 9.30 1.08
C MET A 51 -3.61 10.17 2.14
N ALA A 52 -3.82 9.83 3.41
CA ALA A 52 -3.36 10.59 4.55
C ALA A 52 -2.79 9.66 5.63
N PRO A 53 -1.84 10.14 6.45
CA PRO A 53 -1.24 9.37 7.54
C PRO A 53 -2.27 8.74 8.49
N GLY A 54 -1.97 7.52 8.94
CA GLY A 54 -2.80 6.72 9.85
C GLY A 54 -3.99 6.01 9.19
N GLN A 55 -4.12 6.09 7.86
CA GLN A 55 -5.13 5.31 7.14
C GLN A 55 -4.62 3.88 6.89
N PRO A 56 -5.41 2.83 7.18
CA PRO A 56 -5.05 1.45 6.90
C PRO A 56 -4.69 1.23 5.43
N CYS A 57 -3.62 0.50 5.16
CA CYS A 57 -3.11 0.23 3.83
C CYS A 57 -2.76 -1.25 3.67
N PHE A 58 -3.13 -1.82 2.52
CA PHE A 58 -3.08 -3.25 2.27
C PHE A 58 -2.37 -3.54 0.95
N LEU A 59 -1.38 -4.42 0.96
CA LEU A 59 -0.67 -4.83 -0.25
C LEU A 59 -1.32 -6.08 -0.85
N TYR A 60 -1.89 -5.94 -2.04
CA TYR A 60 -2.49 -7.05 -2.79
C TYR A 60 -1.67 -7.37 -4.02
N LEU A 61 -1.10 -8.57 -4.10
CA LEU A 61 -0.30 -8.98 -5.26
C LEU A 61 -1.11 -9.85 -6.22
N THR A 62 -1.04 -9.49 -7.51
CA THR A 62 -1.78 -10.15 -8.61
C THR A 62 -0.95 -11.15 -9.41
N ASP A 63 0.37 -11.19 -9.23
CA ASP A 63 1.24 -12.03 -10.05
C ASP A 63 1.06 -13.55 -9.77
N THR A 64 0.92 -14.31 -10.86
CA THR A 64 0.48 -15.71 -10.89
C THR A 64 1.59 -16.74 -10.60
N SER A 65 2.84 -16.29 -10.45
CA SER A 65 3.96 -17.18 -10.11
C SER A 65 3.95 -17.66 -8.65
N ARG A 66 3.08 -17.05 -7.81
CA ARG A 66 2.89 -17.37 -6.38
C ARG A 66 1.39 -17.31 -6.01
N VAL A 67 1.09 -17.14 -4.73
CA VAL A 67 -0.26 -16.94 -4.21
C VAL A 67 -0.75 -15.54 -4.59
N VAL A 68 -1.79 -15.46 -5.43
CA VAL A 68 -2.54 -14.21 -5.64
C VAL A 68 -3.35 -13.93 -4.38
N GLY A 69 -3.26 -12.73 -3.83
CA GLY A 69 -3.89 -12.43 -2.54
C GLY A 69 -3.35 -11.22 -1.80
N LEU A 70 -3.69 -11.14 -0.52
CA LEU A 70 -3.16 -10.14 0.41
C LEU A 70 -1.80 -10.60 0.93
N TRP A 71 -0.78 -9.76 0.79
CA TRP A 71 0.61 -10.07 1.13
C TRP A 71 1.16 -9.22 2.26
N GLY A 72 0.56 -8.08 2.54
CA GLY A 72 1.02 -7.20 3.60
C GLY A 72 -0.09 -6.31 4.12
N ILE A 73 0.08 -5.88 5.36
CA ILE A 73 -0.84 -5.01 6.08
C ILE A 73 -0.03 -3.92 6.75
N GLY A 74 -0.58 -2.73 6.79
CA GLY A 74 0.10 -1.55 7.29
C GLY A 74 -0.78 -0.33 7.31
N GLU A 75 -0.12 0.81 7.23
CA GLU A 75 -0.76 2.11 7.13
C GLU A 75 -0.01 3.07 6.20
N VAL A 76 -0.69 4.13 5.80
CA VAL A 76 -0.07 5.29 5.18
C VAL A 76 0.62 6.10 6.28
N VAL A 77 1.86 6.52 6.06
CA VAL A 77 2.64 7.28 7.05
C VAL A 77 2.91 8.72 6.64
N ALA A 78 2.85 9.03 5.33
CA ALA A 78 2.96 10.39 4.80
C ALA A 78 1.95 10.64 3.65
N PRO A 79 1.64 11.91 3.34
CA PRO A 79 0.92 12.27 2.12
C PRO A 79 1.64 11.76 0.87
N VAL A 80 0.91 11.65 -0.25
CA VAL A 80 1.54 11.33 -1.54
C VAL A 80 2.44 12.48 -1.98
N LEU A 81 3.66 12.14 -2.38
CA LEU A 81 4.65 13.09 -2.87
C LEU A 81 5.09 12.73 -4.28
N LEU A 82 5.44 13.76 -5.07
CA LEU A 82 6.04 13.58 -6.37
C LEU A 82 7.55 13.38 -6.19
N VAL A 83 8.04 12.17 -6.50
CA VAL A 83 9.45 11.80 -6.33
C VAL A 83 10.11 11.74 -7.71
N PRO A 84 11.18 12.49 -7.96
CA PRO A 84 11.95 12.38 -9.21
C PRO A 84 12.49 10.97 -9.40
N ASP A 85 12.37 10.42 -10.62
CA ASP A 85 12.92 9.10 -10.94
C ASP A 85 14.46 9.11 -10.88
N ASP A 86 15.06 10.26 -11.18
CA ASP A 86 16.50 10.53 -11.02
C ASP A 86 16.69 11.73 -10.07
N PRO A 87 17.27 11.54 -8.88
CA PRO A 87 17.51 12.62 -7.92
C PRO A 87 18.50 13.68 -8.44
N ALA A 88 19.30 13.37 -9.48
CA ALA A 88 20.19 14.34 -10.12
C ALA A 88 19.49 15.20 -11.18
N SER A 89 18.25 14.88 -11.56
CA SER A 89 17.52 15.55 -12.64
C SER A 89 16.25 16.23 -12.14
N ILE A 90 16.36 17.53 -11.84
CA ILE A 90 15.25 18.35 -11.33
C ILE A 90 14.09 18.48 -12.35
N GLU A 91 14.38 18.34 -13.65
CA GLU A 91 13.38 18.39 -14.74
C GLU A 91 13.03 17.00 -15.29
N GLY A 92 13.47 15.93 -14.62
CA GLY A 92 13.24 14.55 -15.05
C GLY A 92 11.79 14.08 -14.86
N PRO A 93 11.44 12.91 -15.42
CA PRO A 93 10.19 12.26 -15.06
C PRO A 93 10.13 12.01 -13.54
N ALA A 94 8.94 12.13 -12.99
CA ALA A 94 8.70 11.95 -11.57
C ALA A 94 7.46 11.09 -11.35
N THR A 95 7.52 10.27 -10.31
CA THR A 95 6.50 9.30 -9.96
C THR A 95 5.82 9.74 -8.66
N LEU A 96 4.49 9.68 -8.62
CA LEU A 96 3.77 9.87 -7.37
C LEU A 96 3.97 8.65 -6.48
N MET A 97 4.52 8.88 -5.29
CA MET A 97 4.81 7.86 -4.31
C MET A 97 4.01 8.13 -3.04
N THR A 98 3.32 7.11 -2.55
CA THR A 98 2.83 7.11 -1.17
C THR A 98 3.90 6.53 -0.26
N GLU A 99 4.09 7.13 0.91
CA GLU A 99 4.86 6.51 1.98
C GLU A 99 3.94 5.68 2.87
N VAL A 100 4.35 4.45 3.12
CA VAL A 100 3.56 3.46 3.84
C VAL A 100 4.46 2.70 4.80
N GLU A 101 3.89 2.10 5.83
CA GLU A 101 4.57 1.09 6.64
C GLU A 101 3.80 -0.21 6.48
N ILE A 102 4.13 -1.01 5.45
CA ILE A 102 3.44 -2.28 5.20
C ILE A 102 4.37 -3.44 5.51
N LEU A 103 4.00 -4.18 6.55
CA LEU A 103 4.67 -5.40 6.95
C LEU A 103 4.16 -6.59 6.13
N PRO A 104 5.06 -7.45 5.63
CA PRO A 104 4.67 -8.65 4.91
C PRO A 104 4.04 -9.67 5.88
N LEU A 105 3.05 -10.40 5.37
CA LEU A 105 2.46 -11.54 6.06
C LEU A 105 3.40 -12.74 5.97
N ALA A 106 3.56 -13.47 7.07
CA ALA A 106 4.28 -14.75 7.09
C ALA A 106 3.65 -15.76 6.13
N LYS A 107 2.31 -15.69 5.97
CA LYS A 107 1.55 -16.46 4.98
C LYS A 107 0.58 -15.52 4.26
N PRO A 108 0.71 -15.35 2.92
CA PRO A 108 -0.25 -14.58 2.15
C PRO A 108 -1.66 -15.16 2.27
N ILE A 109 -2.67 -14.28 2.36
CA ILE A 109 -4.07 -14.68 2.35
C ILE A 109 -4.52 -14.76 0.90
N ALA A 110 -4.76 -15.99 0.43
CA ALA A 110 -5.18 -16.23 -0.95
C ALA A 110 -6.48 -15.49 -1.32
N GLU A 111 -6.56 -15.04 -2.57
CA GLU A 111 -7.73 -14.37 -3.15
C GLU A 111 -9.02 -15.15 -2.90
N SER A 112 -9.02 -16.47 -3.07
CA SER A 112 -10.19 -17.32 -2.85
C SER A 112 -10.73 -17.23 -1.42
N ARG A 113 -9.86 -17.10 -0.43
CA ARG A 113 -10.23 -16.93 0.99
C ARG A 113 -10.76 -15.53 1.27
N LEU A 114 -10.18 -14.51 0.64
CA LEU A 114 -10.69 -13.13 0.74
C LEU A 114 -12.07 -13.00 0.09
N ARG A 115 -12.28 -13.58 -1.10
CA ARG A 115 -13.58 -13.59 -1.80
C ARG A 115 -14.65 -14.41 -1.10
N ALA A 116 -14.28 -15.34 -0.21
CA ALA A 116 -15.26 -16.07 0.59
C ALA A 116 -15.95 -15.16 1.61
N GLU A 117 -15.31 -14.05 2.00
CA GLU A 117 -15.93 -13.01 2.82
C GLU A 117 -16.82 -12.11 1.97
N LYS A 118 -18.13 -12.11 2.25
CA LYS A 118 -19.13 -11.42 1.43
C LYS A 118 -18.87 -9.92 1.33
N VAL A 119 -18.41 -9.29 2.41
CA VAL A 119 -18.14 -7.85 2.41
C VAL A 119 -16.97 -7.53 1.47
N LEU A 120 -15.93 -8.35 1.48
CA LEU A 120 -14.77 -8.18 0.61
C LEU A 120 -15.11 -8.49 -0.85
N ALA A 121 -15.84 -9.58 -1.11
CA ALA A 121 -16.28 -9.99 -2.44
C ALA A 121 -16.99 -8.88 -3.22
N GLY A 122 -17.76 -8.03 -2.52
CA GLY A 122 -18.47 -6.88 -3.09
C GLY A 122 -17.69 -5.57 -3.08
N SER A 123 -16.45 -5.54 -2.58
CA SER A 123 -15.64 -4.32 -2.50
C SER A 123 -14.91 -4.00 -3.82
N GLU A 124 -14.38 -2.78 -3.95
CA GLU A 124 -13.62 -2.34 -5.13
C GLU A 124 -12.41 -3.25 -5.41
N MET A 125 -11.82 -3.83 -4.36
CA MET A 125 -10.71 -4.79 -4.46
C MET A 125 -10.95 -5.88 -5.52
N PHE A 126 -12.19 -6.34 -5.63
CA PHE A 126 -12.59 -7.49 -6.46
C PHE A 126 -13.61 -7.17 -7.55
N THR A 127 -14.35 -6.08 -7.42
CA THR A 127 -15.36 -5.67 -8.40
C THR A 127 -14.84 -4.63 -9.39
N ALA A 128 -13.72 -3.99 -9.06
CA ALA A 128 -13.15 -2.89 -9.84
C ALA A 128 -11.76 -3.28 -10.37
N ALA A 129 -11.74 -4.21 -11.33
CA ALA A 129 -10.51 -4.66 -11.97
C ALA A 129 -9.84 -3.53 -12.76
N ASP A 130 -10.63 -2.68 -13.43
CA ASP A 130 -10.14 -1.62 -14.32
C ASP A 130 -9.84 -0.29 -13.61
N LEU A 131 -10.01 -0.20 -12.28
CA LEU A 131 -9.67 1.02 -11.56
C LEU A 131 -8.17 1.13 -11.28
N SER A 132 -7.68 2.35 -11.45
CA SER A 132 -6.30 2.75 -11.14
C SER A 132 -5.96 2.55 -9.67
N ASN A 133 -4.68 2.29 -9.41
CA ASN A 133 -4.12 2.19 -8.06
C ASN A 133 -3.96 3.60 -7.45
N PRO A 134 -4.39 3.87 -6.21
CA PRO A 134 -4.89 2.94 -5.20
C PRO A 134 -6.40 2.64 -5.28
N LEU A 135 -6.80 1.47 -4.77
CA LEU A 135 -8.20 1.11 -4.61
C LEU A 135 -8.72 1.50 -3.22
N VAL A 136 -10.00 1.81 -3.13
CA VAL A 136 -10.63 2.20 -1.86
C VAL A 136 -11.28 1.00 -1.20
N LEU A 137 -11.03 0.82 0.10
CA LEU A 137 -11.82 -0.04 0.96
C LEU A 137 -12.74 0.80 1.83
N GLU A 138 -14.02 0.44 1.86
CA GLU A 138 -14.94 0.96 2.83
C GLU A 138 -14.57 0.49 4.26
N PRO A 139 -14.96 1.21 5.33
CA PRO A 139 -14.64 0.83 6.70
C PRO A 139 -15.08 -0.60 7.08
N ARG A 140 -16.18 -1.09 6.53
CA ARG A 140 -16.65 -2.47 6.73
C ARG A 140 -15.73 -3.51 6.10
N ALA A 141 -15.12 -3.19 4.96
CA ALA A 141 -14.19 -4.07 4.27
C ALA A 141 -12.85 -4.11 5.02
N VAL A 142 -12.37 -2.97 5.51
CA VAL A 142 -11.20 -2.92 6.40
C VAL A 142 -11.41 -3.81 7.64
N ARG A 143 -12.54 -3.65 8.34
CA ARG A 143 -12.90 -4.49 9.49
C ARG A 143 -12.97 -5.98 9.15
N ALA A 144 -13.38 -6.32 7.94
CA ALA A 144 -13.39 -7.70 7.45
C ALA A 144 -11.97 -8.23 7.26
N ILE A 145 -11.04 -7.45 6.69
CA ILE A 145 -9.62 -7.85 6.61
C ILE A 145 -9.01 -8.03 8.01
N GLU A 146 -9.26 -7.11 8.93
CA GLU A 146 -8.78 -7.18 10.32
C GLU A 146 -9.31 -8.41 11.08
N SER A 147 -10.39 -9.04 10.61
CA SER A 147 -10.95 -10.25 11.22
C SER A 147 -10.23 -11.53 10.82
N PHE A 148 -9.38 -11.50 9.78
CA PHE A 148 -8.56 -12.64 9.41
C PHE A 148 -7.44 -12.83 10.43
N GLU A 149 -7.16 -14.09 10.77
CA GLU A 149 -5.95 -14.43 11.49
C GLU A 149 -4.75 -14.37 10.54
N PHE A 150 -3.80 -13.49 10.83
CA PHE A 150 -2.54 -13.35 10.11
C PHE A 150 -1.39 -13.12 11.09
N GLU A 151 -0.19 -13.50 10.63
CA GLU A 151 1.07 -13.31 11.34
C GLU A 151 1.93 -12.40 10.47
N LEU A 152 2.49 -11.35 11.07
CA LEU A 152 3.38 -10.40 10.39
C LEU A 152 4.82 -10.88 10.54
N VAL A 153 5.62 -10.71 9.49
CA VAL A 153 7.06 -10.87 9.59
C VAL A 153 7.64 -9.52 10.01
N SER A 154 8.15 -9.44 11.24
CA SER A 154 8.85 -8.26 11.71
C SER A 154 10.19 -8.09 10.99
N PRO A 155 10.59 -6.86 10.66
CA PRO A 155 11.94 -6.58 10.18
C PRO A 155 12.97 -7.05 11.21
N THR A 156 14.11 -7.53 10.74
CA THR A 156 15.29 -7.74 11.59
C THR A 156 15.89 -6.40 12.02
N GLU A 157 16.66 -6.38 13.11
CA GLU A 157 17.37 -5.17 13.59
C GLU A 157 18.20 -4.53 12.46
N GLU A 158 18.93 -5.36 11.70
CA GLU A 158 19.74 -4.89 10.57
C GLU A 158 18.90 -4.29 9.43
N GLN A 159 17.70 -4.80 9.19
CA GLN A 159 16.78 -4.24 8.20
C GLN A 159 16.18 -2.91 8.66
N ALA A 160 15.83 -2.82 9.96
CA ALA A 160 15.34 -1.58 10.56
C ALA A 160 16.42 -0.48 10.51
N ASP A 161 17.66 -0.80 10.93
CA ASP A 161 18.79 0.14 10.87
C ASP A 161 19.05 0.67 9.45
N ARG A 162 18.90 -0.19 8.44
CA ARG A 162 19.02 0.22 7.02
C ARG A 162 17.92 1.18 6.59
N LEU A 163 16.69 0.97 7.06
CA LEU A 163 15.58 1.85 6.75
C LEU A 163 15.75 3.19 7.45
N ASP A 164 16.08 3.20 8.73
CA ASP A 164 16.34 4.42 9.49
C ASP A 164 17.45 5.26 8.85
N ALA A 165 18.54 4.61 8.43
CA ALA A 165 19.63 5.28 7.72
C ALA A 165 19.21 5.85 6.36
N LEU A 166 18.30 5.18 5.65
CA LEU A 166 17.75 5.69 4.40
C LEU A 166 16.87 6.92 4.65
N LEU A 167 15.90 6.83 5.55
CA LEU A 167 14.96 7.91 5.84
C LEU A 167 15.70 9.16 6.33
N ALA A 168 16.68 8.99 7.22
CA ALA A 168 17.52 10.10 7.69
C ALA A 168 18.35 10.76 6.57
N ALA A 169 18.75 10.00 5.54
CA ALA A 169 19.45 10.55 4.38
C ALA A 169 18.50 11.32 3.45
N GLU A 170 17.26 10.87 3.31
CA GLU A 170 16.23 11.53 2.50
C GLU A 170 15.73 12.82 3.15
N GLU A 171 15.48 12.82 4.47
CA GLU A 171 15.14 14.05 5.21
C GLU A 171 16.21 15.15 5.08
N HIS A 172 17.48 14.76 4.87
CA HIS A 172 18.58 15.72 4.69
C HIS A 172 18.63 16.31 3.27
N LEU A 173 17.95 15.72 2.30
CA LEU A 173 17.86 16.21 0.91
C LEU A 173 16.67 17.15 0.70
N ASP A 174 15.64 17.04 1.54
CA ASP A 174 14.44 17.90 1.53
C ASP A 174 14.56 19.18 2.39
N GLY A 175 15.73 19.40 3.03
CA GLY A 175 16.02 20.51 3.97
C GLY A 175 16.75 21.72 3.40
#